data_AF-A0A165UUU9-F1
#
_entry.id   AF-A0A165UUU9-F1
#
_cell.length_a   1.000
_cell.length_b   1.000
_cell.length_c   1.000
_cell.angle_alpha   90.00
_cell.angle_beta   90.00
_cell.angle_gamma   90.00
#
_symmetry.space_group_name_H-M   'P 1'
#
loop_
_entity.id
_entity.type
_entity.pdbx_description
1 polymer ?
#
loop_
_entity_poly.entity_id
_entity_poly.type
_entity_poly.pdbx_seq_one_letter_code
_entity_poly.pdbx_strand_id
1 'polypeptide(L)'
;MQRLQLLNTALLMGGSAPAASRDGLLDSIQNSSVRQFWSAAFDEKDAYVTRAQFRHALDPLFPLSEQDFDTLWLRLDEFGLDVLTPRNLDAFAGSNSLTEAVWGIHSYREGRQRVSHNGRKCLLWVDDNPENNMEEVAFALGHNIQVYQFTSTAALKMWLEAHQEIRLLDDTSHLRVITDNARWESRRGNDRGKDIFNFSAGENLIRYMRGHQYQAPILVYCGASIPRTGYVLKYTDAGSTTTQFICHAFISGLLAPDADERQWQTFNATLMATPVLNLRNPHYPILQTRWARFGDTDSTTDLFTVGRGGGSLRSFYNGQEVDSRMNHVRDAIHHVRGNWHRYSDFLSGLRDVFLQVGVPEVVSPILSGLPSSKQWADRRRDEDPAEDYGVLRLYTTEAGYSHIFKVVNEAFRTHDIDEQRLISAVFLVELLNIELFNLIDEQRMGDVGFTGIVHRGLCLSTEQLNAFYELTRMPVRERFWSIPLAIVSCSTNENIAVQFALQQAFASRSKHPVLWRIHVTNLSPDLLSVYHNLYPTSVVTTMCAVPIQQFSPYLEEEVVLRGPFFQLVHVYRKPLVDGTMVDVIEGVIFNTNRDHPSQMDLGPAQDDARRLIACMVGMERAK
;
A
#
# COMPACT_ATOMS: atom_id res chain seq x y z
N MET A 1 -24.58 -5.08 16.70
CA MET A 1 -25.26 -6.00 17.63
C MET A 1 -25.92 -7.22 16.96
N GLN A 2 -26.76 -7.08 15.92
CA GLN A 2 -27.39 -8.23 15.22
C GLN A 2 -26.40 -9.24 14.59
N ARG A 3 -25.23 -8.79 14.11
CA ARG A 3 -24.17 -9.69 13.57
C ARG A 3 -23.48 -10.55 14.64
N LEU A 4 -23.33 -10.04 15.86
CA LEU A 4 -22.77 -10.79 17.01
C LEU A 4 -23.77 -11.86 17.52
N GLN A 5 -25.08 -11.58 17.46
CA GLN A 5 -26.13 -12.56 17.74
C GLN A 5 -26.17 -13.66 16.67
N LEU A 6 -26.00 -13.33 15.39
CA LEU A 6 -25.93 -14.33 14.30
C LEU A 6 -24.72 -15.28 14.44
N LEU A 7 -23.56 -14.77 14.84
CA LEU A 7 -22.35 -15.57 15.11
C LEU A 7 -22.49 -16.48 16.33
N ASN A 8 -23.08 -16.01 17.43
CA ASN A 8 -23.37 -16.85 18.61
C ASN A 8 -24.45 -17.90 18.32
N THR A 9 -25.41 -17.60 17.44
CA THR A 9 -26.47 -18.55 17.05
C THR A 9 -25.93 -19.65 16.12
N ALA A 10 -24.97 -19.33 15.24
CA ALA A 10 -24.31 -20.29 14.36
C ALA A 10 -23.38 -21.26 15.10
N LEU A 11 -22.74 -20.82 16.19
CA LEU A 11 -21.87 -21.66 17.02
C LEU A 11 -22.64 -22.60 17.97
N LEU A 12 -23.89 -22.28 18.30
CA LEU A 12 -24.73 -23.10 19.18
C LEU A 12 -25.62 -24.12 18.43
N MET A 13 -25.78 -23.99 17.11
CA MET A 13 -26.63 -24.87 16.31
C MET A 13 -25.81 -25.74 15.36
N GLY A 14 -25.24 -26.83 15.90
CA GLY A 14 -24.91 -28.01 15.12
C GLY A 14 -26.19 -28.68 14.62
N GLY A 15 -26.76 -28.15 13.53
CA GLY A 15 -27.96 -28.72 12.91
C GLY A 15 -28.66 -27.73 11.97
N SER A 16 -28.54 -27.98 10.67
CA SER A 16 -29.20 -27.30 9.53
C SER A 16 -29.02 -25.79 9.40
N ALA A 17 -28.36 -25.38 8.31
CA ALA A 17 -28.09 -23.98 7.95
C ALA A 17 -29.36 -23.11 7.88
N PRO A 18 -29.34 -21.86 8.38
CA PRO A 18 -30.37 -20.88 8.05
C PRO A 18 -30.15 -20.37 6.63
N ALA A 19 -31.25 -20.14 5.92
CA ALA A 19 -31.25 -19.63 4.55
C ALA A 19 -30.52 -18.28 4.44
N ALA A 20 -29.72 -18.14 3.38
CA ALA A 20 -28.97 -16.92 3.06
C ALA A 20 -29.88 -15.69 2.92
N SER A 21 -29.57 -14.62 3.66
CA SER A 21 -30.14 -13.29 3.46
C SER A 21 -29.70 -12.75 2.09
N ARG A 22 -30.66 -12.45 1.22
CA ARG A 22 -30.49 -11.87 -0.11
C ARG A 22 -30.53 -10.34 -0.04
N ASP A 23 -29.48 -9.71 0.49
CA ASP A 23 -29.31 -8.25 0.34
C ASP A 23 -28.24 -8.01 -0.74
N GLY A 24 -28.63 -7.43 -1.87
CA GLY A 24 -27.78 -7.11 -3.01
C GLY A 24 -26.91 -5.86 -2.77
N LEU A 25 -25.76 -5.76 -3.46
CA LEU A 25 -24.83 -4.62 -3.39
C LEU A 25 -25.54 -3.26 -3.56
N LEU A 26 -26.53 -3.22 -4.44
CA LEU A 26 -27.31 -2.05 -4.82
C LEU A 26 -28.40 -1.64 -3.81
N ASP A 27 -28.70 -2.47 -2.82
CA ASP A 27 -29.72 -2.19 -1.81
C ASP A 27 -29.30 -1.05 -0.87
N SER A 28 -27.99 -0.79 -0.77
CA SER A 28 -27.42 0.30 0.01
C SER A 28 -27.40 1.66 -0.70
N ILE A 29 -27.73 1.69 -2.00
CA ILE A 29 -27.71 2.89 -2.85
C ILE A 29 -29.04 3.61 -2.73
N GLN A 30 -29.06 4.86 -2.29
CA GLN A 30 -30.31 5.58 -2.03
C GLN A 30 -30.91 6.17 -3.31
N ASN A 31 -30.08 6.60 -4.24
CA ASN A 31 -30.48 7.24 -5.48
C ASN A 31 -30.93 6.21 -6.52
N SER A 32 -32.21 6.26 -6.89
CA SER A 32 -32.81 5.32 -7.85
C SER A 32 -32.21 5.44 -9.26
N SER A 33 -31.82 6.66 -9.68
CA SER A 33 -31.19 6.89 -10.98
C SER A 33 -29.78 6.29 -11.05
N VAL A 34 -29.01 6.38 -9.96
CA VAL A 34 -27.70 5.71 -9.85
C VAL A 34 -27.86 4.20 -9.86
N ARG A 35 -28.82 3.67 -9.10
CA ARG A 35 -29.11 2.23 -9.08
C ARG A 35 -29.49 1.69 -10.46
N GLN A 36 -30.36 2.41 -11.16
CA GLN A 36 -30.81 2.04 -12.52
C GLN A 36 -29.65 2.11 -13.51
N PHE A 37 -28.85 3.17 -13.47
CA PHE A 37 -27.67 3.28 -14.33
C PHE A 37 -26.68 2.14 -14.06
N TRP A 38 -26.36 1.87 -12.79
CA TRP A 38 -25.38 0.84 -12.43
C TRP A 38 -25.83 -0.55 -12.87
N SER A 39 -27.07 -0.92 -12.58
CA SER A 39 -27.64 -2.23 -12.99
C SER A 39 -27.77 -2.39 -14.51
N ALA A 40 -27.92 -1.29 -15.25
CA ALA A 40 -28.01 -1.33 -16.71
C ALA A 40 -26.62 -1.35 -17.39
N ALA A 41 -25.64 -0.67 -16.79
CA ALA A 41 -24.30 -0.50 -17.36
C ALA A 41 -23.31 -1.60 -16.92
N PHE A 42 -23.51 -2.20 -15.74
CA PHE A 42 -22.57 -3.10 -15.08
C PHE A 42 -23.31 -4.31 -14.46
N ASP A 43 -22.58 -5.34 -14.03
CA ASP A 43 -23.19 -6.47 -13.29
C ASP A 43 -23.60 -6.00 -11.88
N GLU A 44 -24.73 -6.48 -11.36
CA GLU A 44 -25.17 -6.20 -9.98
C GLU A 44 -24.14 -6.64 -8.93
N LYS A 45 -23.20 -7.52 -9.31
CA LYS A 45 -22.08 -7.98 -8.48
C LYS A 45 -20.82 -7.12 -8.58
N ASP A 46 -20.74 -6.21 -9.54
CA ASP A 46 -19.56 -5.35 -9.72
C ASP A 46 -19.50 -4.31 -8.61
N ALA A 47 -18.64 -4.54 -7.62
CA ALA A 47 -18.44 -3.64 -6.48
C ALA A 47 -17.79 -2.30 -6.87
N TYR A 48 -17.08 -2.27 -8.00
CA TYR A 48 -16.40 -1.09 -8.53
C TYR A 48 -16.14 -1.21 -10.04
N VAL A 49 -15.84 -0.09 -10.69
CA VAL A 49 -15.44 0.00 -12.09
C VAL A 49 -14.24 0.93 -12.27
N THR A 50 -13.40 0.66 -13.26
CA THR A 50 -12.27 1.54 -13.60
C THR A 50 -12.72 2.80 -14.33
N ARG A 51 -11.86 3.83 -14.40
CA ARG A 51 -12.11 5.06 -15.17
C ARG A 51 -12.53 4.80 -16.61
N ALA A 52 -11.86 3.88 -17.29
CA ALA A 52 -12.14 3.53 -18.68
C ALA A 52 -13.51 2.84 -18.84
N GLN A 53 -13.85 1.90 -17.95
CA GLN A 53 -15.15 1.23 -17.96
C GLN A 53 -16.28 2.22 -17.69
N PHE A 54 -16.11 3.09 -16.68
CA PHE A 54 -17.10 4.11 -16.37
C PHE A 54 -17.27 5.10 -17.52
N ARG A 55 -16.18 5.59 -18.11
CA ARG A 55 -16.21 6.45 -19.31
C ARG A 55 -17.00 5.80 -20.43
N HIS A 56 -16.69 4.55 -20.74
CA HIS A 56 -17.35 3.81 -21.82
C HIS A 56 -18.85 3.63 -21.58
N ALA A 57 -19.26 3.39 -20.34
CA ALA A 57 -20.67 3.27 -19.97
C ALA A 57 -21.40 4.62 -19.94
N LEU A 58 -20.69 5.70 -19.61
CA LEU A 58 -21.25 7.04 -19.47
C LEU A 58 -21.42 7.74 -20.83
N ASP A 59 -20.48 7.55 -21.75
CA ASP A 59 -20.43 8.25 -23.05
C ASP A 59 -21.69 8.15 -23.91
N PRO A 60 -22.35 6.99 -24.04
CA PRO A 60 -23.59 6.88 -24.79
C PRO A 60 -24.74 7.72 -24.22
N LEU A 61 -24.69 8.02 -22.92
CA LEU A 61 -25.72 8.78 -22.20
C LEU A 61 -25.36 10.27 -22.09
N PHE A 62 -24.06 10.56 -21.94
CA PHE A 62 -23.53 11.89 -21.71
C PHE A 62 -22.21 12.04 -22.49
N PRO A 63 -22.23 12.63 -23.70
CA PRO A 63 -21.02 12.84 -24.49
C PRO A 63 -20.20 13.99 -23.90
N LEU A 64 -19.46 13.71 -22.82
CA LEU A 64 -18.64 14.69 -22.11
C LEU A 64 -17.32 14.94 -22.86
N SER A 65 -16.82 16.18 -22.85
CA SER A 65 -15.43 16.43 -23.25
C SER A 65 -14.45 15.72 -22.30
N GLU A 66 -13.21 15.50 -22.71
CA GLU A 66 -12.16 14.96 -21.81
C GLU A 66 -12.01 15.82 -20.55
N GLN A 67 -12.02 17.15 -20.70
CA GLN A 67 -11.90 18.08 -19.57
C GLN A 67 -13.07 17.95 -18.57
N ASP A 68 -14.29 17.81 -19.08
CA ASP A 68 -15.47 17.71 -18.20
C ASP A 68 -15.52 16.35 -17.52
N PHE A 69 -15.08 15.29 -18.20
CA PHE A 69 -14.97 13.98 -17.59
C PHE A 69 -13.85 13.90 -16.58
N ASP A 70 -12.71 14.55 -16.80
CA ASP A 70 -11.66 14.70 -15.79
C ASP A 70 -12.19 15.40 -14.53
N THR A 71 -12.99 16.45 -14.72
CA THR A 71 -13.64 17.16 -13.62
C THR A 71 -14.61 16.27 -12.85
N LEU A 72 -15.45 15.52 -13.59
CA LEU A 72 -16.36 14.52 -13.01
C LEU A 72 -15.57 13.46 -12.24
N TRP A 73 -14.52 12.93 -12.85
CA TRP A 73 -13.69 11.88 -12.28
C TRP A 73 -13.02 12.32 -10.98
N LEU A 74 -12.51 13.55 -10.92
CA LEU A 74 -11.94 14.12 -9.69
C LEU A 74 -12.96 14.23 -8.55
N ARG A 75 -14.25 14.43 -8.84
CA ARG A 75 -15.31 14.42 -7.81
C ARG A 75 -15.66 13.02 -7.35
N LEU A 76 -15.60 12.06 -8.27
CA LEU A 76 -16.02 10.69 -8.05
C LEU A 76 -14.95 9.85 -7.35
N ASP A 77 -13.69 9.98 -7.78
CA ASP A 77 -12.51 9.34 -7.22
C ASP A 77 -11.71 10.36 -6.41
N GLU A 78 -12.25 10.78 -5.26
CA GLU A 78 -11.60 11.80 -4.44
C GLU A 78 -10.20 11.37 -3.94
N PHE A 79 -10.01 10.06 -3.73
CA PHE A 79 -8.82 9.47 -3.12
C PHE A 79 -7.75 9.00 -4.12
N GLY A 80 -7.99 9.10 -5.42
CA GLY A 80 -7.01 8.71 -6.43
C GLY A 80 -6.77 7.22 -6.56
N LEU A 81 -7.80 6.42 -6.28
CA LEU A 81 -7.75 4.97 -6.40
C LEU A 81 -7.97 4.49 -7.84
N ASP A 82 -8.32 5.41 -8.76
CA ASP A 82 -8.62 5.13 -10.17
C ASP A 82 -9.77 4.11 -10.37
N VAL A 83 -10.64 4.02 -9.36
CA VAL A 83 -11.86 3.19 -9.35
C VAL A 83 -13.05 3.97 -8.81
N LEU A 84 -14.23 3.61 -9.31
CA LEU A 84 -15.53 4.15 -8.90
C LEU A 84 -16.37 3.05 -8.29
N THR A 85 -16.99 3.28 -7.13
CA THR A 85 -18.01 2.37 -6.56
C THR A 85 -19.41 2.95 -6.77
N PRO A 86 -20.49 2.12 -6.72
CA PRO A 86 -21.84 2.65 -6.81
C PRO A 86 -22.14 3.64 -5.68
N ARG A 87 -21.47 3.50 -4.52
CA ARG A 87 -21.61 4.36 -3.35
C ARG A 87 -21.00 5.75 -3.56
N ASN A 88 -19.85 5.83 -4.23
CA ASN A 88 -19.25 7.10 -4.62
C ASN A 88 -20.16 7.85 -5.61
N LEU A 89 -20.74 7.12 -6.58
CA LEU A 89 -21.67 7.69 -7.56
C LEU A 89 -22.98 8.15 -6.91
N ASP A 90 -23.50 7.38 -5.93
CA ASP A 90 -24.66 7.73 -5.10
C ASP A 90 -24.41 9.01 -4.30
N ALA A 91 -23.26 9.10 -3.63
CA ALA A 91 -22.88 10.28 -2.86
C ALA A 91 -22.71 11.53 -3.75
N PHE A 92 -22.14 11.37 -4.96
CA PHE A 92 -22.00 12.45 -5.93
C PHE A 92 -23.36 12.94 -6.46
N ALA A 93 -24.25 12.03 -6.83
CA ALA A 93 -25.59 12.38 -7.30
C ALA A 93 -26.44 12.99 -6.18
N GLY A 94 -26.26 12.50 -4.96
CA GLY A 94 -27.02 12.93 -3.78
C GLY A 94 -28.51 12.74 -4.00
N SER A 95 -29.26 13.84 -3.89
CA SER A 95 -30.70 13.86 -4.15
C SER A 95 -31.09 14.15 -5.61
N ASN A 96 -30.13 14.54 -6.45
CA ASN A 96 -30.37 14.84 -7.87
C ASN A 96 -30.39 13.55 -8.69
N SER A 97 -31.05 13.54 -9.85
CA SER A 97 -30.83 12.45 -10.81
C SER A 97 -29.38 12.42 -11.28
N LEU A 98 -28.89 11.24 -11.71
CA LEU A 98 -27.52 11.14 -12.25
C LEU A 98 -27.33 12.10 -13.45
N THR A 99 -28.39 12.27 -14.24
CA THR A 99 -28.42 13.21 -15.37
C THR A 99 -28.20 14.65 -14.89
N GLU A 100 -28.98 15.13 -13.93
CA GLU A 100 -28.83 16.49 -13.38
C GLU A 100 -27.47 16.69 -12.70
N ALA A 101 -26.96 15.68 -11.99
CA ALA A 101 -25.65 15.75 -11.33
C ALA A 101 -24.51 15.88 -12.34
N VAL A 102 -24.54 15.10 -13.43
CA VAL A 102 -23.54 15.15 -14.51
C VAL A 102 -23.65 16.47 -15.28
N TRP A 103 -24.84 16.90 -15.68
CA TRP A 103 -25.04 18.18 -16.37
C TRP A 103 -24.71 19.39 -15.49
N GLY A 104 -24.88 19.26 -14.17
CA GLY A 104 -24.51 20.28 -13.20
C GLY A 104 -23.03 20.69 -13.33
N ILE A 105 -22.14 19.80 -13.76
CA ILE A 105 -20.73 20.11 -14.01
C ILE A 105 -20.55 21.20 -15.07
N HIS A 106 -21.43 21.25 -16.08
CA HIS A 106 -21.41 22.28 -17.11
C HIS A 106 -22.06 23.59 -16.63
N SER A 107 -23.20 23.50 -15.95
CA SER A 107 -23.94 24.69 -15.49
C SER A 107 -23.14 25.54 -14.50
N TYR A 108 -22.24 24.93 -13.71
CA TYR A 108 -21.31 25.65 -12.85
C TYR A 108 -20.34 26.58 -13.63
N ARG A 109 -20.04 26.28 -14.90
CA ARG A 109 -19.12 27.05 -15.74
C ARG A 109 -19.80 28.27 -16.37
N GLU A 110 -21.10 28.17 -16.64
CA GLU A 110 -21.89 29.18 -17.35
C GLU A 110 -22.49 30.26 -16.43
N GLY A 111 -22.68 29.96 -15.14
CA GLY A 111 -23.21 30.89 -14.12
C GLY A 111 -22.26 32.02 -13.69
N ARG A 112 -21.10 32.18 -14.34
CA ARG A 112 -20.07 33.16 -13.98
C ARG A 112 -20.47 34.60 -14.34
N GLN A 113 -21.31 35.22 -13.53
CA GLN A 113 -21.47 36.67 -13.56
C GLN A 113 -20.35 37.34 -12.76
N ARG A 114 -19.48 38.08 -13.47
CA ARG A 114 -18.44 38.92 -12.87
C ARG A 114 -19.08 40.08 -12.12
N VAL A 115 -19.40 39.88 -10.84
CA VAL A 115 -19.75 40.97 -9.94
C VAL A 115 -18.45 41.53 -9.35
N SER A 116 -18.25 42.84 -9.49
CA SER A 116 -17.07 43.53 -8.94
C SER A 116 -17.08 43.43 -7.42
N HIS A 117 -16.10 42.74 -6.84
CA HIS A 117 -15.93 42.61 -5.39
C HIS A 117 -14.90 43.64 -4.89
N ASN A 118 -15.09 44.12 -3.66
CA ASN A 118 -14.35 45.20 -2.98
C ASN A 118 -12.83 44.95 -2.71
N GLY A 119 -12.08 44.31 -3.62
CA GLY A 119 -10.63 44.13 -3.47
C GLY A 119 -10.18 43.28 -2.27
N ARG A 120 -11.10 42.52 -1.67
CA ARG A 120 -10.83 41.64 -0.52
C ARG A 120 -10.01 40.44 -1.00
N LYS A 121 -8.85 40.23 -0.41
CA LYS A 121 -7.94 39.11 -0.70
C LYS A 121 -8.03 38.07 0.40
N CYS A 122 -8.02 36.79 0.02
CA CYS A 122 -8.23 35.68 0.93
C CYS A 122 -7.17 34.59 0.77
N LEU A 123 -6.65 34.14 1.90
CA LEU A 123 -5.76 33.00 2.03
C LEU A 123 -6.47 31.93 2.87
N LEU A 124 -6.64 30.75 2.30
CA LEU A 124 -7.09 29.56 3.05
C LEU A 124 -5.84 28.76 3.43
N TRP A 125 -5.68 28.43 4.70
CA TRP A 125 -4.56 27.64 5.18
C TRP A 125 -5.06 26.40 5.89
N VAL A 126 -4.63 25.22 5.44
CA VAL A 126 -4.96 23.95 6.10
C VAL A 126 -3.69 23.36 6.71
N ASP A 127 -3.63 23.24 8.03
CA ASP A 127 -2.53 22.64 8.79
C ASP A 127 -3.07 22.03 10.10
N ASP A 128 -2.72 20.79 10.43
CA ASP A 128 -3.15 20.16 11.69
C ASP A 128 -2.49 20.79 12.93
N ASN A 129 -1.40 21.52 12.74
CA ASN A 129 -0.77 22.34 13.76
C ASN A 129 -0.56 23.80 13.29
N PRO A 130 -1.60 24.65 13.39
CA PRO A 130 -1.56 26.03 12.89
C PRO A 130 -0.49 26.90 13.56
N GLU A 131 0.01 26.51 14.74
CA GLU A 131 1.10 27.22 15.43
C GLU A 131 2.40 27.23 14.62
N ASN A 132 2.60 26.26 13.73
CA ASN A 132 3.77 26.18 12.86
C ASN A 132 3.85 27.33 11.83
N ASN A 133 2.74 28.02 11.59
CA ASN A 133 2.57 28.94 10.46
C ASN A 133 2.35 30.40 10.91
N MET A 134 2.58 30.69 12.20
CA MET A 134 2.27 32.00 12.77
C MET A 134 2.98 33.16 12.07
N GLU A 135 4.22 32.95 11.60
CA GLU A 135 5.00 34.00 10.92
C GLU A 135 4.39 34.37 9.57
N GLU A 136 4.06 33.38 8.74
CA GLU A 136 3.46 33.59 7.43
C GLU A 136 2.02 34.12 7.54
N VAL A 137 1.27 33.68 8.56
CA VAL A 137 -0.06 34.23 8.88
C VAL A 137 0.06 35.70 9.29
N ALA A 138 1.00 36.05 10.15
CA ALA A 138 1.26 37.44 10.53
C ALA A 138 1.67 38.30 9.33
N PHE A 139 2.50 37.75 8.42
CA PHE A 139 2.88 38.40 7.17
C PHE A 139 1.65 38.70 6.28
N ALA A 140 0.75 37.73 6.09
CA ALA A 140 -0.47 37.92 5.31
C ALA A 140 -1.40 38.98 5.93
N LEU A 141 -1.64 38.90 7.24
CA LEU A 141 -2.48 39.85 7.97
C LEU A 141 -1.92 41.28 7.90
N GLY A 142 -0.60 41.44 7.99
CA GLY A 142 0.08 42.73 7.84
C GLY A 142 -0.13 43.40 6.48
N HIS A 143 -0.52 42.64 5.46
CA HIS A 143 -0.84 43.13 4.11
C HIS A 143 -2.34 43.20 3.81
N ASN A 144 -3.19 43.22 4.85
CA ASN A 144 -4.65 43.23 4.73
C ASN A 144 -5.23 42.03 3.93
N ILE A 145 -4.52 40.89 3.95
CA ILE A 145 -5.04 39.62 3.41
C ILE A 145 -5.79 38.91 4.53
N GLN A 146 -7.02 38.51 4.27
CA GLN A 146 -7.79 37.74 5.23
C GLN A 146 -7.35 36.28 5.23
N VAL A 147 -6.98 35.75 6.39
CA VAL A 147 -6.56 34.36 6.55
C VAL A 147 -7.64 33.55 7.26
N TYR A 148 -8.02 32.40 6.69
CA TYR A 148 -8.85 31.39 7.36
C TYR A 148 -8.03 30.12 7.54
N GLN A 149 -7.90 29.69 8.79
CA GLN A 149 -7.11 28.51 9.17
C GLN A 149 -8.02 27.33 9.48
N PHE A 150 -7.67 26.15 8.97
CA PHE A 150 -8.39 24.90 9.15
C PHE A 150 -7.43 23.81 9.61
N THR A 151 -7.88 22.98 10.56
CA THR A 151 -7.06 21.89 11.09
C THR A 151 -7.22 20.56 10.33
N SER A 152 -8.15 20.49 9.38
CA SER A 152 -8.36 19.28 8.57
C SER A 152 -8.94 19.60 7.21
N THR A 153 -8.71 18.70 6.25
CA THR A 153 -9.32 18.75 4.91
C THR A 153 -10.84 18.77 5.01
N ALA A 154 -11.41 17.91 5.86
CA ALA A 154 -12.85 17.85 6.08
C ALA A 154 -13.46 19.17 6.59
N ALA A 155 -12.77 19.88 7.49
CA ALA A 155 -13.22 21.18 8.00
C ALA A 155 -13.26 22.24 6.90
N LEU A 156 -12.22 22.30 6.05
CA LEU A 156 -12.20 23.23 4.92
C LEU A 156 -13.33 22.92 3.93
N LYS A 157 -13.57 21.66 3.58
CA LYS A 157 -14.65 21.28 2.65
C LYS A 157 -16.02 21.74 3.12
N MET A 158 -16.38 21.43 4.37
CA MET A 158 -17.64 21.86 4.97
C MET A 158 -17.78 23.38 4.97
N TRP A 159 -16.68 24.09 5.21
CA TRP A 159 -16.69 25.54 5.18
C TRP A 159 -16.88 26.10 3.76
N LEU A 160 -16.21 25.54 2.75
CA LEU A 160 -16.38 25.93 1.34
C LEU A 160 -17.80 25.67 0.84
N GLU A 161 -18.43 24.57 1.26
CA GLU A 161 -19.83 24.27 0.94
C GLU A 161 -20.78 25.34 1.50
N ALA A 162 -20.51 25.84 2.71
CA ALA A 162 -21.29 26.87 3.39
C ALA A 162 -21.02 28.30 2.89
N HIS A 163 -19.86 28.56 2.27
CA HIS A 163 -19.41 29.90 1.88
C HIS A 163 -19.19 30.00 0.36
N GLN A 164 -20.30 29.97 -0.39
CA GLN A 164 -20.27 30.00 -1.85
C GLN A 164 -19.65 31.31 -2.41
N GLU A 165 -19.63 32.39 -1.64
CA GLU A 165 -18.99 33.66 -1.99
C GLU A 165 -17.48 33.53 -2.25
N ILE A 166 -16.83 32.48 -1.72
CA ILE A 166 -15.41 32.20 -1.97
C ILE A 166 -15.13 31.92 -3.44
N ARG A 167 -16.11 31.44 -4.19
CA ARG A 167 -16.01 31.28 -5.65
C ARG A 167 -15.81 32.60 -6.37
N LEU A 168 -16.39 33.70 -5.87
CA LEU A 168 -16.19 35.03 -6.45
C LEU A 168 -14.75 35.51 -6.27
N LEU A 169 -14.13 35.16 -5.15
CA LEU A 169 -12.71 35.47 -4.90
C LEU A 169 -11.80 34.65 -5.81
N ASP A 170 -12.15 33.38 -6.04
CA ASP A 170 -11.46 32.51 -7.00
C ASP A 170 -11.52 33.07 -8.44
N ASP A 171 -12.72 33.41 -8.92
CA ASP A 171 -12.94 33.96 -10.26
C ASP A 171 -12.25 35.32 -10.49
N THR A 172 -11.89 36.03 -9.42
CA THR A 172 -11.18 37.32 -9.46
C THR A 172 -9.69 37.22 -9.08
N SER A 173 -9.13 36.01 -9.01
CA SER A 173 -7.72 35.77 -8.63
C SER A 173 -7.34 36.33 -7.25
N HIS A 174 -8.32 36.49 -6.35
CA HIS A 174 -8.16 36.98 -4.99
C HIS A 174 -8.18 35.87 -3.94
N LEU A 175 -8.14 34.61 -4.38
CA LEU A 175 -8.08 33.43 -3.52
C LEU A 175 -6.76 32.68 -3.74
N ARG A 176 -6.09 32.32 -2.64
CA ARG A 176 -5.01 31.33 -2.64
C ARG A 176 -5.20 30.33 -1.51
N VAL A 177 -4.64 29.14 -1.69
CA VAL A 177 -4.71 28.06 -0.71
C VAL A 177 -3.31 27.56 -0.38
N ILE A 178 -3.04 27.38 0.91
CA ILE A 178 -1.84 26.73 1.43
C ILE A 178 -2.25 25.49 2.22
N THR A 179 -1.48 24.43 2.06
CA THR A 179 -1.75 23.14 2.72
C THR A 179 -0.45 22.42 3.03
N ASP A 180 -0.36 21.69 4.13
CA ASP A 180 0.68 20.66 4.29
C ASP A 180 0.46 19.47 3.31
N ASN A 181 1.46 18.59 3.20
CA ASN A 181 1.35 17.37 2.41
C ASN A 181 0.53 16.27 3.10
N ALA A 182 0.69 16.13 4.42
CA ALA A 182 0.11 15.07 5.22
C ALA A 182 -0.21 15.62 6.62
N ARG A 183 -1.33 15.17 7.19
CA ARG A 183 -1.86 15.71 8.44
C ARG A 183 -2.67 14.67 9.22
N TRP A 184 -2.82 14.88 10.52
CA TRP A 184 -3.82 14.19 11.33
C TRP A 184 -5.20 14.81 11.12
N GLU A 185 -6.18 13.98 10.74
CA GLU A 185 -7.57 14.40 10.59
C GLU A 185 -8.41 13.84 11.73
N SER A 186 -9.01 14.74 12.53
CA SER A 186 -9.96 14.35 13.56
C SER A 186 -11.28 13.93 12.93
N ARG A 187 -11.79 12.77 13.34
CA ARG A 187 -13.07 12.25 12.86
C ARG A 187 -14.21 13.18 13.30
N ARG A 188 -15.20 13.42 12.41
CA ARG A 188 -16.39 14.25 12.71
C ARG A 188 -17.03 13.84 14.04
N GLY A 189 -17.21 14.81 14.94
CA GLY A 189 -17.95 14.66 16.20
C GLY A 189 -17.07 14.44 17.43
N ASN A 190 -17.65 14.60 18.63
CA ASN A 190 -17.00 14.56 19.95
C ASN A 190 -16.29 13.22 20.32
N ASP A 191 -15.99 12.35 19.36
CA ASP A 191 -15.20 11.12 19.55
C ASP A 191 -13.72 11.47 19.73
N ARG A 192 -13.40 12.03 20.90
CA ARG A 192 -12.03 12.19 21.41
C ARG A 192 -11.40 10.81 21.52
N GLY A 193 -10.67 10.36 20.48
CA GLY A 193 -9.87 9.15 20.62
C GLY A 193 -9.25 8.53 19.37
N LYS A 194 -9.57 8.95 18.13
CA LYS A 194 -8.94 8.36 16.93
C LYS A 194 -8.74 9.41 15.83
N ASP A 195 -7.63 10.14 15.92
CA ASP A 195 -7.13 10.91 14.77
C ASP A 195 -6.65 9.94 13.68
N ILE A 196 -7.01 10.20 12.43
CA ILE A 196 -6.60 9.39 11.27
C ILE A 196 -5.50 10.15 10.55
N PHE A 197 -4.34 9.52 10.35
CA PHE A 197 -3.27 10.16 9.58
C PHE A 197 -3.57 10.08 8.08
N ASN A 198 -3.75 11.24 7.45
CA ASN A 198 -3.95 11.37 6.02
C ASN A 198 -2.60 11.66 5.34
N PHE A 199 -1.95 10.62 4.80
CA PHE A 199 -0.67 10.73 4.10
C PHE A 199 -0.73 11.54 2.79
N SER A 200 -1.92 11.71 2.22
CA SER A 200 -2.17 12.35 0.92
C SER A 200 -3.02 13.61 1.07
N ALA A 201 -2.99 14.27 2.22
CA ALA A 201 -3.88 15.39 2.51
C ALA A 201 -3.75 16.54 1.51
N GLY A 202 -2.52 16.88 1.12
CA GLY A 202 -2.27 17.91 0.10
C GLY A 202 -2.85 17.53 -1.27
N GLU A 203 -2.67 16.28 -1.71
CA GLU A 203 -3.22 15.81 -2.99
C GLU A 203 -4.75 15.74 -2.95
N ASN A 204 -5.33 15.18 -1.89
CA ASN A 204 -6.78 15.09 -1.71
C ASN A 204 -7.43 16.49 -1.74
N LEU A 205 -6.78 17.49 -1.13
CA LEU A 205 -7.28 18.86 -1.18
C LEU A 205 -7.22 19.44 -2.59
N ILE A 206 -6.11 19.27 -3.31
CA ILE A 206 -6.00 19.76 -4.70
C ILE A 206 -7.07 19.09 -5.58
N ARG A 207 -7.24 17.76 -5.46
CA ARG A 207 -8.28 17.02 -6.17
C ARG A 207 -9.67 17.54 -5.88
N TYR A 208 -9.99 17.77 -4.61
CA TYR A 208 -11.26 18.36 -4.21
C TYR A 208 -11.47 19.73 -4.85
N MET A 209 -10.50 20.63 -4.74
CA MET A 209 -10.59 21.99 -5.28
C MET A 209 -10.79 21.97 -6.80
N ARG A 210 -9.98 21.19 -7.52
CA ARG A 210 -10.05 21.08 -8.99
C ARG A 210 -11.33 20.36 -9.46
N GLY A 211 -11.76 19.31 -8.78
CA GLY A 211 -13.05 18.66 -9.03
C GLY A 211 -14.23 19.61 -8.82
N HIS A 212 -14.16 20.50 -7.82
CA HIS A 212 -15.15 21.56 -7.59
C HIS A 212 -14.92 22.83 -8.43
N GLN A 213 -14.05 22.72 -9.44
CA GLN A 213 -13.72 23.74 -10.46
C GLN A 213 -13.09 25.02 -9.90
N TYR A 214 -12.54 24.98 -8.68
CA TYR A 214 -11.73 26.09 -8.18
C TYR A 214 -10.43 26.19 -8.99
N GLN A 215 -10.09 27.40 -9.42
CA GLN A 215 -8.87 27.71 -10.18
C GLN A 215 -7.76 28.31 -9.31
N ALA A 216 -8.06 28.53 -8.02
CA ALA A 216 -7.15 29.20 -7.10
C ALA A 216 -5.78 28.52 -7.10
N PRO A 217 -4.70 29.31 -7.09
CA PRO A 217 -3.37 28.81 -6.82
C PRO A 217 -3.32 28.04 -5.51
N ILE A 218 -2.68 26.86 -5.52
CA ILE A 218 -2.51 26.01 -4.34
C ILE A 218 -1.02 25.76 -4.12
N LEU A 219 -0.54 26.03 -2.91
CA LEU A 219 0.83 25.75 -2.49
C LEU A 219 0.84 24.67 -1.40
N VAL A 220 1.53 23.57 -1.67
CA VAL A 220 1.84 22.56 -0.66
C VAL A 220 3.08 23.01 0.11
N TYR A 221 2.88 23.68 1.25
CA TYR A 221 3.97 24.12 2.11
C TYR A 221 4.27 23.02 3.11
N CYS A 222 5.38 22.32 2.90
CA CYS A 222 5.68 21.10 3.64
C CYS A 222 7.17 21.03 3.94
N GLY A 223 7.54 20.48 5.09
CA GLY A 223 8.93 20.30 5.49
C GLY A 223 9.58 19.09 4.80
N ALA A 224 9.97 18.10 5.60
CA ALA A 224 10.68 16.92 5.10
C ALA A 224 9.89 16.08 4.07
N SER A 225 8.58 16.29 3.93
CA SER A 225 7.72 15.59 2.98
C SER A 225 7.71 16.16 1.56
N ILE A 226 8.50 17.21 1.28
CA ILE A 226 8.62 17.80 -0.07
C ILE A 226 8.89 16.77 -1.20
N PRO A 227 9.70 15.69 -1.03
CA PRO A 227 9.93 14.73 -2.11
C PRO A 227 8.67 13.94 -2.51
N ARG A 228 7.63 13.96 -1.67
CA ARG A 228 6.34 13.28 -1.90
C ARG A 228 5.30 14.18 -2.58
N THR A 229 5.63 15.44 -2.85
CA THR A 229 4.70 16.42 -3.43
C THR A 229 4.74 16.52 -4.95
N GLY A 230 5.45 15.61 -5.64
CA GLY A 230 5.54 15.62 -7.11
C GLY A 230 4.19 15.54 -7.84
N TYR A 231 3.10 15.16 -7.15
CA TYR A 231 1.73 15.22 -7.68
C TYR A 231 1.30 16.64 -8.06
N VAL A 232 1.86 17.70 -7.45
CA VAL A 232 1.46 19.09 -7.75
C VAL A 232 1.65 19.44 -9.23
N LEU A 233 2.61 18.80 -9.91
CA LEU A 233 2.86 18.99 -11.34
C LEU A 233 1.77 18.43 -12.25
N LYS A 234 0.88 17.58 -11.73
CA LYS A 234 -0.26 17.04 -12.47
C LYS A 234 -1.46 17.99 -12.46
N TYR A 235 -1.44 19.01 -11.61
CA TYR A 235 -2.57 19.91 -11.41
C TYR A 235 -2.19 21.33 -11.83
N THR A 236 -3.07 21.99 -12.56
CA THR A 236 -2.87 23.38 -12.96
C THR A 236 -2.83 24.28 -11.73
N ASP A 237 -1.95 25.29 -11.76
CA ASP A 237 -1.76 26.27 -10.68
C ASP A 237 -1.57 25.64 -9.29
N ALA A 238 -0.81 24.55 -9.24
CA ALA A 238 -0.34 23.93 -8.01
C ALA A 238 1.20 23.93 -7.95
N GLY A 239 1.74 23.99 -6.73
CA GLY A 239 3.17 23.95 -6.46
C GLY A 239 3.44 23.47 -5.05
N SER A 240 4.70 23.34 -4.69
CA SER A 240 5.12 22.86 -3.38
C SER A 240 6.36 23.61 -2.92
N THR A 241 6.59 23.77 -1.62
CA THR A 241 7.85 24.34 -1.13
C THR A 241 8.17 23.89 0.29
N THR A 242 9.46 23.96 0.65
CA THR A 242 9.96 23.88 2.03
C THR A 242 10.38 25.24 2.58
N THR A 243 10.36 26.29 1.74
CA THR A 243 10.99 27.56 2.03
C THR A 243 9.97 28.65 2.31
N GLN A 244 10.13 29.29 3.46
CA GLN A 244 9.32 30.43 3.88
C GLN A 244 9.34 31.56 2.84
N PHE A 245 10.48 31.84 2.21
CA PHE A 245 10.59 32.87 1.18
C PHE A 245 9.64 32.64 0.00
N ILE A 246 9.53 31.40 -0.48
CA ILE A 246 8.61 31.06 -1.58
C ILE A 246 7.15 31.11 -1.11
N CYS A 247 6.89 30.72 0.14
CA CYS A 247 5.57 30.89 0.76
C CYS A 247 5.16 32.38 0.81
N HIS A 248 6.05 33.26 1.25
CA HIS A 248 5.80 34.71 1.25
C HIS A 248 5.63 35.29 -0.16
N ALA A 249 6.42 34.83 -1.14
CA ALA A 249 6.23 35.23 -2.54
C ALA A 249 4.86 34.79 -3.07
N PHE A 250 4.44 33.57 -2.76
CA PHE A 250 3.12 33.05 -3.09
C PHE A 250 2.00 33.88 -2.45
N ILE A 251 2.11 34.24 -1.17
CA ILE A 251 1.15 35.12 -0.49
C ILE A 251 1.15 36.52 -1.12
N SER A 252 2.33 37.06 -1.44
CA SER A 252 2.49 38.38 -2.07
C SER A 252 1.86 38.45 -3.46
N GLY A 253 1.75 37.31 -4.16
CA GLY A 253 1.03 37.23 -5.43
C GLY A 253 -0.48 37.53 -5.32
N LEU A 254 -1.07 37.54 -4.13
CA LEU A 254 -2.43 38.12 -3.93
C LEU A 254 -2.42 39.64 -4.04
N LEU A 255 -1.29 40.30 -3.78
CA LEU A 255 -1.18 41.75 -3.77
C LEU A 255 -1.03 42.33 -5.17
N ALA A 256 -0.29 41.64 -6.03
CA ALA A 256 -0.04 42.00 -7.42
C ALA A 256 -0.16 40.75 -8.32
N PRO A 257 -1.39 40.32 -8.67
CA PRO A 257 -1.62 39.11 -9.45
C PRO A 257 -0.90 39.12 -10.82
N ASP A 258 -0.79 40.30 -11.44
CA ASP A 258 -0.13 40.48 -12.74
C ASP A 258 1.40 40.39 -12.66
N ALA A 259 1.96 40.49 -11.45
CA ALA A 259 3.40 40.39 -11.17
C ALA A 259 3.77 39.08 -10.44
N ASP A 260 2.83 38.13 -10.32
CA ASP A 260 3.15 36.79 -9.78
C ASP A 260 4.02 36.04 -10.81
N GLU A 261 5.32 35.99 -10.52
CA GLU A 261 6.30 35.31 -11.36
C GLU A 261 6.13 33.78 -11.38
N ARG A 262 5.15 33.23 -10.63
CA ARG A 262 4.78 31.80 -10.58
C ARG A 262 5.94 30.85 -10.28
N GLN A 263 7.06 31.37 -9.77
CA GLN A 263 8.26 30.60 -9.44
C GLN A 263 7.95 29.45 -8.47
N TRP A 264 6.94 29.63 -7.62
CA TRP A 264 6.44 28.64 -6.66
C TRP A 264 5.85 27.37 -7.31
N GLN A 265 5.41 27.40 -8.57
CA GLN A 265 4.82 26.23 -9.27
C GLN A 265 5.85 25.12 -9.52
N THR A 266 7.09 25.52 -9.77
CA THR A 266 8.19 24.60 -10.12
C THR A 266 9.25 24.51 -9.02
N PHE A 267 9.15 25.33 -7.97
CA PHE A 267 10.16 25.39 -6.91
C PHE A 267 10.16 24.09 -6.10
N ASN A 268 11.26 23.34 -6.10
CA ASN A 268 11.36 22.01 -5.44
C ASN A 268 10.27 20.99 -5.82
N ALA A 269 9.34 21.34 -6.71
CA ALA A 269 8.42 20.43 -7.37
C ALA A 269 9.25 19.57 -8.32
N THR A 270 9.92 18.59 -7.73
CA THR A 270 10.59 17.56 -8.48
C THR A 270 9.47 16.68 -9.02
N LEU A 271 9.28 16.69 -10.34
CA LEU A 271 9.05 15.41 -11.01
C LEU A 271 10.09 14.50 -10.38
N MET A 272 9.71 13.34 -9.83
CA MET A 272 10.74 12.33 -9.57
C MET A 272 11.54 12.28 -10.86
N ALA A 273 12.73 12.86 -10.85
CA ALA A 273 13.56 12.88 -12.01
C ALA A 273 13.80 11.41 -12.21
N THR A 274 13.17 10.84 -13.24
CA THR A 274 13.68 9.64 -13.85
C THR A 274 15.15 9.97 -14.00
N PRO A 275 16.07 9.28 -13.30
CA PRO A 275 17.46 9.50 -13.57
C PRO A 275 17.56 9.19 -15.05
N VAL A 276 17.77 10.20 -15.88
CA VAL A 276 18.36 9.98 -17.20
C VAL A 276 19.82 9.69 -16.89
N LEU A 277 20.04 8.55 -16.23
CA LEU A 277 21.32 7.88 -16.21
C LEU A 277 21.48 7.45 -17.65
N ASN A 278 22.35 8.18 -18.33
CA ASN A 278 22.87 7.87 -19.63
C ASN A 278 23.21 6.37 -19.64
N LEU A 279 22.35 5.54 -20.26
CA LEU A 279 22.39 4.06 -20.26
C LEU A 279 23.65 3.49 -20.97
N ARG A 280 24.65 4.33 -21.23
CA ARG A 280 25.90 4.01 -21.90
C ARG A 280 27.13 4.02 -21.01
N ASN A 281 27.00 4.33 -19.70
CA ASN A 281 28.16 4.36 -18.82
C ASN A 281 28.14 3.20 -17.80
N PRO A 282 28.96 2.14 -17.98
CA PRO A 282 28.95 0.93 -17.15
C PRO A 282 29.61 1.09 -15.77
N HIS A 283 29.72 2.32 -15.24
CA HIS A 283 30.46 2.61 -14.00
C HIS A 283 29.59 3.31 -12.94
N TYR A 284 28.67 2.56 -12.33
CA TYR A 284 28.12 2.90 -11.01
C TYR A 284 28.00 1.63 -10.14
N PRO A 285 29.02 1.30 -9.34
CA PRO A 285 29.04 0.09 -8.50
C PRO A 285 27.92 0.05 -7.44
N ILE A 286 27.44 1.21 -6.97
CA ILE A 286 26.43 1.34 -5.90
C ILE A 286 25.02 0.93 -6.39
N LEU A 287 24.77 1.03 -7.70
CA LEU A 287 23.48 0.68 -8.28
C LEU A 287 23.39 -0.82 -8.61
N GLN A 288 24.48 -1.48 -8.99
CA GLN A 288 24.48 -2.93 -9.25
C GLN A 288 24.18 -3.76 -7.99
N THR A 289 24.73 -3.37 -6.83
CA THR A 289 24.55 -4.07 -5.54
C THR A 289 23.14 -3.92 -4.96
N ARG A 290 22.50 -2.78 -5.24
CA ARG A 290 21.09 -2.46 -4.92
C ARG A 290 20.10 -3.39 -5.64
N TRP A 291 20.42 -3.80 -6.86
CA TRP A 291 19.47 -4.46 -7.76
C TRP A 291 19.29 -5.97 -7.50
N ALA A 292 20.28 -6.68 -6.94
CA ALA A 292 20.14 -8.11 -6.65
C ALA A 292 19.01 -8.46 -5.64
N ARG A 293 18.59 -7.51 -4.79
CA ARG A 293 17.53 -7.73 -3.76
C ARG A 293 16.12 -7.49 -4.30
N PHE A 294 15.98 -6.48 -5.17
CA PHE A 294 14.70 -6.09 -5.77
C PHE A 294 14.31 -6.95 -6.96
N GLY A 295 15.22 -7.81 -7.42
CA GLY A 295 14.81 -9.00 -8.14
C GLY A 295 15.93 -9.87 -8.67
N ASP A 296 15.47 -10.91 -9.34
CA ASP A 296 16.20 -12.16 -9.52
C ASP A 296 17.17 -12.08 -10.69
N THR A 297 18.40 -11.68 -10.41
CA THR A 297 19.43 -11.52 -11.43
C THR A 297 19.81 -12.82 -12.15
N ASP A 298 19.62 -14.02 -11.58
CA ASP A 298 20.06 -15.26 -12.25
C ASP A 298 19.26 -16.56 -12.00
N SER A 299 18.19 -16.58 -11.19
CA SER A 299 17.51 -17.84 -10.80
C SER A 299 16.04 -17.98 -11.21
N THR A 300 15.55 -17.09 -12.08
CA THR A 300 14.15 -17.08 -12.52
C THR A 300 13.72 -18.23 -13.42
N THR A 301 14.57 -19.21 -13.77
CA THR A 301 14.08 -20.37 -14.53
C THR A 301 13.01 -21.17 -13.77
N ASP A 302 12.99 -21.11 -12.42
CA ASP A 302 12.11 -21.95 -11.60
C ASP A 302 11.30 -21.17 -10.53
N LEU A 303 11.02 -19.88 -10.72
CA LEU A 303 10.19 -19.15 -9.75
C LEU A 303 8.72 -19.61 -9.78
N PHE A 304 8.18 -19.88 -10.97
CA PHE A 304 6.81 -20.32 -11.17
C PHE A 304 6.71 -21.11 -12.49
N THR A 305 6.07 -22.28 -12.47
CA THR A 305 5.66 -23.02 -13.68
C THR A 305 4.12 -23.01 -13.75
N VAL A 306 3.55 -22.53 -14.85
CA VAL A 306 2.09 -22.60 -15.07
C VAL A 306 1.79 -23.50 -16.25
N GLY A 307 1.13 -24.60 -15.96
CA GLY A 307 0.71 -25.61 -16.92
C GLY A 307 -0.77 -25.49 -17.31
N ARG A 308 -1.11 -26.05 -18.47
CA ARG A 308 -2.47 -26.08 -19.04
C ARG A 308 -3.40 -26.96 -18.20
N GLY A 309 -4.51 -26.38 -17.71
CA GLY A 309 -5.66 -27.19 -17.29
C GLY A 309 -6.50 -26.72 -16.10
N GLY A 310 -6.36 -25.49 -15.57
CA GLY A 310 -7.36 -24.93 -14.63
C GLY A 310 -7.64 -25.73 -13.33
N GLY A 311 -6.78 -26.67 -12.96
CA GLY A 311 -6.86 -27.46 -11.73
C GLY A 311 -5.47 -28.03 -11.43
N SER A 312 -4.99 -27.87 -10.20
CA SER A 312 -3.60 -28.05 -9.74
C SER A 312 -2.65 -26.88 -10.02
N LEU A 313 -2.92 -25.77 -9.33
CA LEU A 313 -2.01 -24.64 -9.13
C LEU A 313 -0.70 -25.06 -8.44
N ARG A 314 0.32 -25.42 -9.20
CA ARG A 314 1.76 -25.08 -9.07
C ARG A 314 2.29 -24.14 -7.94
N SER A 315 1.92 -24.18 -6.65
CA SER A 315 2.66 -23.43 -5.60
C SER A 315 4.10 -23.95 -5.49
N PHE A 316 5.04 -23.20 -4.88
CA PHE A 316 6.39 -23.69 -4.50
C PHE A 316 6.35 -25.08 -3.82
N TYR A 317 5.19 -25.41 -3.25
CA TYR A 317 4.76 -26.74 -2.88
C TYR A 317 3.53 -27.11 -3.73
N ASN A 318 3.65 -28.02 -4.71
CA ASN A 318 2.51 -28.67 -5.37
C ASN A 318 2.80 -30.13 -5.78
N GLY A 319 1.79 -31.00 -5.63
CA GLY A 319 1.88 -32.47 -5.75
C GLY A 319 1.33 -33.19 -4.51
N GLN A 320 1.21 -34.52 -4.55
CA GLN A 320 0.79 -35.32 -3.38
C GLN A 320 1.76 -35.18 -2.18
N GLU A 321 2.97 -34.65 -2.41
CA GLU A 321 4.03 -34.53 -1.42
C GLU A 321 4.07 -33.17 -0.70
N VAL A 322 3.20 -32.21 -1.05
CA VAL A 322 3.15 -30.88 -0.40
C VAL A 322 2.83 -30.97 1.06
N ASP A 323 1.81 -31.73 1.40
CA ASP A 323 1.41 -31.89 2.78
C ASP A 323 2.53 -32.54 3.57
N SER A 324 3.23 -33.51 2.98
CA SER A 324 4.42 -34.15 3.57
C SER A 324 5.56 -33.15 3.79
N ARG A 325 5.90 -32.33 2.80
CA ARG A 325 6.99 -31.34 2.91
C ARG A 325 6.64 -30.23 3.89
N MET A 326 5.40 -29.72 3.85
CA MET A 326 4.92 -28.74 4.82
C MET A 326 4.83 -29.33 6.23
N ASN A 327 4.58 -30.62 6.37
CA ASN A 327 4.68 -31.30 7.65
C ASN A 327 6.13 -31.32 8.14
N HIS A 328 7.11 -31.71 7.31
CA HIS A 328 8.53 -31.65 7.70
C HIS A 328 8.98 -30.23 8.10
N VAL A 329 8.54 -29.21 7.38
CA VAL A 329 8.80 -27.81 7.73
C VAL A 329 8.16 -27.45 9.07
N ARG A 330 6.91 -27.85 9.33
CA ARG A 330 6.23 -27.63 10.61
C ARG A 330 6.93 -28.37 11.75
N ASP A 331 7.34 -29.61 11.51
CA ASP A 331 8.08 -30.43 12.47
C ASP A 331 9.42 -29.78 12.82
N ALA A 332 10.14 -29.24 11.82
CA ALA A 332 11.35 -28.46 12.04
C ALA A 332 11.07 -27.16 12.81
N ILE A 333 9.97 -26.44 12.52
CA ILE A 333 9.56 -25.25 13.29
C ILE A 333 9.27 -25.63 14.75
N HIS A 334 8.52 -26.70 14.97
CA HIS A 334 8.22 -27.21 16.31
C HIS A 334 9.49 -27.66 17.04
N HIS A 335 10.42 -28.30 16.34
CA HIS A 335 11.71 -28.71 16.88
C HIS A 335 12.54 -27.50 17.31
N VAL A 336 12.71 -26.50 16.44
CA VAL A 336 13.49 -25.29 16.75
C VAL A 336 12.87 -24.51 17.91
N ARG A 337 11.55 -24.25 17.86
CA ARG A 337 10.85 -23.51 18.92
C ARG A 337 10.84 -24.26 20.25
N GLY A 338 10.59 -25.57 20.22
CA GLY A 338 10.57 -26.42 21.42
C GLY A 338 11.95 -26.61 22.05
N ASN A 339 13.01 -26.47 21.27
CA ASN A 339 14.40 -26.64 21.71
C ASN A 339 15.21 -25.33 21.68
N TRP A 340 14.57 -24.17 21.83
CA TRP A 340 15.25 -22.87 21.77
C TRP A 340 16.42 -22.72 22.77
N HIS A 341 16.40 -23.48 23.87
CA HIS A 341 17.52 -23.58 24.81
C HIS A 341 18.83 -24.11 24.19
N ARG A 342 18.76 -24.78 23.02
CA ARG A 342 19.90 -25.25 22.21
C ARG A 342 20.34 -24.23 21.17
N TYR A 343 20.08 -22.94 21.40
CA TYR A 343 20.39 -21.84 20.47
C TYR A 343 21.83 -21.91 19.90
N SER A 344 22.82 -22.21 20.74
CA SER A 344 24.22 -22.32 20.31
C SER A 344 24.45 -23.43 19.28
N ASP A 345 23.74 -24.55 19.42
CA ASP A 345 23.84 -25.69 18.50
C ASP A 345 23.24 -25.31 17.14
N PHE A 346 22.05 -24.68 17.16
CA PHE A 346 21.39 -24.20 15.94
C PHE A 346 22.21 -23.12 15.23
N LEU A 347 22.80 -22.20 15.99
CA LEU A 347 23.68 -21.17 15.43
C LEU A 347 24.93 -21.80 14.80
N SER A 348 25.53 -22.82 15.43
CA SER A 348 26.66 -23.55 14.85
C SER A 348 26.27 -24.20 13.52
N GLY A 349 25.13 -24.92 13.49
CA GLY A 349 24.64 -25.55 12.27
C GLY A 349 24.32 -24.55 11.16
N LEU A 350 23.81 -23.37 11.50
CA LEU A 350 23.56 -22.29 10.53
C LEU A 350 24.87 -21.73 9.96
N ARG A 351 25.90 -21.55 10.79
CA ARG A 351 27.23 -21.10 10.35
C ARG A 351 27.86 -22.08 9.36
N ASP A 352 27.74 -23.38 9.63
CA ASP A 352 28.23 -24.43 8.74
C ASP A 352 27.54 -24.39 7.37
N VAL A 353 26.22 -24.16 7.35
CA VAL A 353 25.47 -24.02 6.10
C VAL A 353 25.90 -22.77 5.31
N PHE A 354 26.09 -21.62 5.98
CA PHE A 354 26.60 -20.43 5.31
C PHE A 354 27.98 -20.64 4.68
N LEU A 355 28.88 -21.36 5.36
CA LEU A 355 30.21 -21.71 4.85
C LEU A 355 30.17 -22.70 3.68
N GLN A 356 29.15 -23.56 3.59
CA GLN A 356 28.98 -24.49 2.47
C GLN A 356 28.44 -23.80 1.20
N VAL A 357 27.65 -22.73 1.36
CA VAL A 357 26.93 -22.06 0.27
C VAL A 357 27.71 -20.84 -0.29
N GLY A 358 28.74 -20.39 0.42
CA GLY A 358 29.53 -19.19 0.10
C GLY A 358 31.04 -19.39 0.21
N VAL A 359 31.80 -18.39 -0.28
CA VAL A 359 33.26 -18.38 -0.18
C VAL A 359 33.66 -17.75 1.17
N PRO A 360 34.64 -18.30 1.93
CA PRO A 360 34.93 -17.87 3.31
C PRO A 360 35.14 -16.36 3.49
N GLU A 361 35.77 -15.67 2.54
CA GLU A 361 36.02 -14.23 2.60
C GLU A 361 34.74 -13.39 2.57
N VAL A 362 33.70 -13.87 1.88
CA VAL A 362 32.38 -13.23 1.80
C VAL A 362 31.51 -13.58 3.01
N VAL A 363 31.68 -14.80 3.53
CA VAL A 363 30.87 -15.35 4.63
C VAL A 363 31.34 -14.83 6.00
N SER A 364 32.64 -14.60 6.20
CA SER A 364 33.18 -14.19 7.51
C SER A 364 32.51 -12.92 8.10
N PRO A 365 32.30 -11.82 7.34
CA PRO A 365 31.53 -10.67 7.82
C PRO A 365 30.08 -11.01 8.18
N ILE A 366 29.45 -11.92 7.43
CA ILE A 366 28.07 -12.38 7.66
C ILE A 366 27.98 -13.11 9.00
N LEU A 367 28.90 -14.04 9.28
CA LEU A 367 28.92 -14.83 10.52
C LEU A 367 29.14 -13.94 11.76
N SER A 368 29.90 -12.85 11.61
CA SER A 368 30.15 -11.89 12.68
C SER A 368 28.91 -11.07 13.06
N GLY A 369 27.97 -10.90 12.12
CA GLY A 369 26.70 -10.21 12.35
C GLY A 369 25.58 -11.10 12.89
N LEU A 370 25.83 -12.41 13.06
CA LEU A 370 24.82 -13.31 13.61
C LEU A 370 24.73 -13.15 15.14
N PRO A 371 23.51 -13.03 15.67
CA PRO A 371 23.28 -12.77 17.09
C PRO A 371 23.65 -13.97 17.97
N SER A 372 24.23 -13.69 19.14
CA SER A 372 24.56 -14.71 20.15
C SER A 372 23.35 -15.21 20.94
N SER A 373 22.25 -14.45 20.94
CA SER A 373 20.96 -14.82 21.50
C SER A 373 19.85 -13.97 20.88
N LYS A 374 18.64 -14.51 20.78
CA LYS A 374 17.41 -13.80 20.37
C LYS A 374 16.21 -14.29 21.15
N GLN A 375 15.27 -13.39 21.42
CA GLN A 375 14.03 -13.72 22.10
C GLN A 375 12.88 -12.80 21.63
N TRP A 376 11.68 -13.36 21.54
CA TRP A 376 10.43 -12.65 21.26
C TRP A 376 10.14 -11.63 22.37
N ALA A 377 9.72 -10.41 22.02
CA ALA A 377 9.60 -9.27 22.93
C ALA A 377 8.67 -9.57 24.12
N ASP A 378 7.56 -10.26 23.89
CA ASP A 378 6.59 -10.68 24.89
C ASP A 378 7.07 -11.85 25.78
N ARG A 379 8.23 -12.43 25.46
CA ARG A 379 8.89 -13.53 26.18
C ARG A 379 10.25 -13.15 26.75
N ARG A 380 10.68 -11.90 26.59
CA ARG A 380 11.93 -11.39 27.15
C ARG A 380 11.86 -11.28 28.66
N ARG A 381 13.01 -11.46 29.29
CA ARG A 381 13.26 -11.15 30.71
C ARG A 381 14.05 -9.85 30.79
N ASP A 382 14.00 -9.19 31.93
CA ASP A 382 14.74 -7.93 32.16
C ASP A 382 16.27 -8.06 31.98
N GLU A 383 16.79 -9.28 32.08
CA GLU A 383 18.21 -9.61 31.91
C GLU A 383 18.60 -9.89 30.44
N ASP A 384 17.63 -10.03 29.53
CA ASP A 384 17.91 -10.31 28.13
C ASP A 384 18.51 -9.06 27.44
N PRO A 385 19.46 -9.25 26.51
CA PRO A 385 20.07 -8.13 25.80
C PRO A 385 19.05 -7.36 24.97
N ALA A 386 19.30 -6.07 24.80
CA ALA A 386 18.50 -5.23 23.90
C ALA A 386 18.56 -5.74 22.45
N GLU A 387 17.51 -5.44 21.69
CA GLU A 387 17.41 -5.83 20.28
C GLU A 387 18.45 -5.09 19.45
N ASP A 388 19.30 -5.81 18.71
CA ASP A 388 20.35 -5.23 17.87
C ASP A 388 19.96 -5.18 16.38
N TYR A 389 18.89 -5.89 16.00
CA TYR A 389 18.40 -6.06 14.63
C TYR A 389 19.50 -6.50 13.64
N GLY A 390 20.48 -7.27 14.11
CA GLY A 390 21.63 -7.70 13.32
C GLY A 390 21.25 -8.53 12.09
N VAL A 391 20.22 -9.37 12.19
CA VAL A 391 19.81 -10.25 11.08
C VAL A 391 19.07 -9.48 9.99
N LEU A 392 18.24 -8.48 10.34
CA LEU A 392 17.61 -7.56 9.40
C LEU A 392 18.63 -6.66 8.72
N ARG A 393 19.59 -6.10 9.47
CA ARG A 393 20.70 -5.35 8.88
C ARG A 393 21.48 -6.21 7.89
N LEU A 394 21.81 -7.43 8.27
CA LEU A 394 22.45 -8.41 7.39
C LEU A 394 21.60 -8.67 6.13
N TYR A 395 20.30 -8.94 6.29
CA TYR A 395 19.36 -9.14 5.18
C TYR A 395 19.35 -7.96 4.20
N THR A 396 19.51 -6.74 4.68
CA THR A 396 19.53 -5.56 3.80
C THR A 396 20.85 -5.34 3.05
N THR A 397 21.90 -6.08 3.40
CA THR A 397 23.14 -6.10 2.60
C THR A 397 23.00 -7.02 1.39
N GLU A 398 23.67 -6.71 0.29
CA GLU A 398 23.69 -7.59 -0.91
C GLU A 398 24.21 -8.99 -0.59
N ALA A 399 25.33 -9.07 0.14
CA ALA A 399 25.95 -10.33 0.52
C ALA A 399 25.04 -11.14 1.44
N GLY A 400 24.46 -10.51 2.46
CA GLY A 400 23.53 -11.16 3.39
C GLY A 400 22.25 -11.63 2.71
N TYR A 401 21.61 -10.77 1.90
CA TYR A 401 20.44 -11.18 1.11
C TYR A 401 20.74 -12.39 0.23
N SER A 402 21.83 -12.36 -0.53
CA SER A 402 22.20 -13.44 -1.45
C SER A 402 22.41 -14.77 -0.72
N HIS A 403 23.05 -14.75 0.45
CA HIS A 403 23.28 -15.97 1.23
C HIS A 403 22.01 -16.45 1.93
N ILE A 404 21.25 -15.55 2.56
CA ILE A 404 19.96 -15.90 3.18
C ILE A 404 19.03 -16.51 2.12
N PHE A 405 18.93 -15.88 0.96
CA PHE A 405 18.11 -16.36 -0.16
C PHE A 405 18.56 -17.73 -0.65
N LYS A 406 19.87 -17.97 -0.80
CA LYS A 406 20.38 -19.30 -1.18
C LYS A 406 20.05 -20.36 -0.12
N VAL A 407 20.30 -20.09 1.15
CA VAL A 407 19.99 -21.03 2.25
C VAL A 407 18.50 -21.36 2.28
N VAL A 408 17.63 -20.34 2.24
CA VAL A 408 16.17 -20.51 2.26
C VAL A 408 15.69 -21.23 0.99
N ASN A 409 16.21 -20.90 -0.19
CA ASN A 409 15.76 -21.53 -1.43
C ASN A 409 16.28 -22.95 -1.61
N GLU A 410 17.55 -23.22 -1.33
CA GLU A 410 18.05 -24.60 -1.28
C GLU A 410 17.21 -25.39 -0.28
N ALA A 411 16.85 -24.77 0.85
CA ALA A 411 16.05 -25.41 1.89
C ALA A 411 14.65 -25.83 1.45
N PHE A 412 13.93 -24.88 0.84
CA PHE A 412 12.51 -25.02 0.57
C PHE A 412 12.18 -25.39 -0.89
N ARG A 413 13.18 -25.48 -1.78
CA ARG A 413 12.97 -25.81 -3.20
C ARG A 413 13.57 -27.15 -3.65
N THR A 414 14.47 -27.75 -2.87
CA THR A 414 15.02 -29.09 -3.18
C THR A 414 14.12 -30.20 -2.61
N HIS A 415 13.99 -31.32 -3.34
CA HIS A 415 13.17 -32.46 -2.92
C HIS A 415 13.90 -33.32 -1.87
N ASP A 416 15.21 -33.54 -2.05
CA ASP A 416 16.05 -34.38 -1.19
C ASP A 416 16.87 -33.54 -0.20
N ILE A 417 16.20 -32.76 0.65
CA ILE A 417 16.93 -31.98 1.63
C ILE A 417 17.30 -32.77 2.88
N ASP A 418 18.57 -32.66 3.25
CA ASP A 418 19.08 -33.10 4.54
C ASP A 418 18.38 -32.39 5.71
N GLU A 419 17.95 -33.16 6.72
CA GLU A 419 17.18 -32.66 7.86
C GLU A 419 17.90 -31.52 8.59
N GLN A 420 19.24 -31.62 8.73
CA GLN A 420 20.04 -30.60 9.40
C GLN A 420 20.03 -29.27 8.63
N ARG A 421 20.07 -29.30 7.29
CA ARG A 421 19.95 -28.09 6.46
C ARG A 421 18.57 -27.45 6.58
N LEU A 422 17.51 -28.25 6.62
CA LEU A 422 16.15 -27.75 6.84
C LEU A 422 16.02 -27.09 8.22
N ILE A 423 16.54 -27.71 9.28
CA ILE A 423 16.55 -27.14 10.63
C ILE A 423 17.31 -25.82 10.66
N SER A 424 18.50 -25.74 10.06
CA SER A 424 19.28 -24.50 9.97
C SER A 424 18.53 -23.38 9.23
N ALA A 425 17.86 -23.70 8.13
CA ALA A 425 17.07 -22.72 7.38
C ALA A 425 15.83 -22.25 8.15
N VAL A 426 15.14 -23.16 8.84
CA VAL A 426 14.02 -22.81 9.71
C VAL A 426 14.49 -21.94 10.88
N PHE A 427 15.65 -22.26 11.48
CA PHE A 427 16.24 -21.43 12.53
C PHE A 427 16.56 -20.02 12.02
N LEU A 428 17.15 -19.88 10.82
CA LEU A 428 17.39 -18.57 10.20
C LEU A 428 16.09 -17.78 9.98
N VAL A 429 15.04 -18.44 9.48
CA VAL A 429 13.71 -17.82 9.32
C VAL A 429 13.13 -17.41 10.66
N GLU A 430 13.36 -18.17 11.73
CA GLU A 430 12.89 -17.83 13.07
C GLU A 430 13.63 -16.63 13.67
N LEU A 431 14.94 -16.50 13.44
CA LEU A 431 15.69 -15.29 13.82
C LEU A 431 15.10 -14.04 13.15
N LEU A 432 14.74 -14.15 11.86
CA LEU A 432 14.08 -13.07 11.13
C LEU A 432 12.67 -12.79 11.66
N ASN A 433 11.88 -13.82 11.97
CA ASN A 433 10.55 -13.65 12.56
C ASN A 433 10.62 -12.90 13.89
N ILE A 434 11.59 -13.24 14.75
CA ILE A 434 11.80 -12.58 16.04
C ILE A 434 12.10 -11.10 15.85
N GLU A 435 13.06 -10.75 14.99
CA GLU A 435 13.40 -9.34 14.76
C GLU A 435 12.25 -8.55 14.14
N LEU A 436 11.49 -9.14 13.20
CA LEU A 436 10.31 -8.51 12.63
C LEU A 436 9.20 -8.29 13.67
N PHE A 437 8.96 -9.27 14.54
CA PHE A 437 7.97 -9.15 15.62
C PHE A 437 8.39 -8.10 16.65
N ASN A 438 9.65 -8.12 17.08
CA ASN A 438 10.18 -7.18 18.06
C ASN A 438 10.17 -5.75 17.55
N LEU A 439 10.39 -5.57 16.24
CA LEU A 439 10.25 -4.26 15.59
C LEU A 439 8.81 -3.75 15.64
N ILE A 440 7.83 -4.61 15.34
CA ILE A 440 6.41 -4.27 15.40
C ILE A 440 6.01 -3.87 16.82
N ASP A 441 6.48 -4.62 17.82
CA ASP A 441 6.24 -4.35 19.24
C ASP A 441 6.85 -2.99 19.65
N GLU A 442 8.12 -2.74 19.31
CA GLU A 442 8.82 -1.49 19.59
C GLU A 442 8.12 -0.27 18.94
N GLN A 443 7.64 -0.44 17.71
CA GLN A 443 6.90 0.59 16.97
C GLN A 443 5.42 0.69 17.36
N ARG A 444 4.94 -0.16 18.29
CA ARG A 444 3.53 -0.25 18.72
C ARG A 444 2.57 -0.48 17.54
N MET A 445 3.00 -1.29 16.58
CA MET A 445 2.23 -1.62 15.37
C MET A 445 1.43 -2.92 15.49
N GLY A 446 1.43 -3.60 16.65
CA GLY A 446 0.88 -4.96 16.82
C GLY A 446 -0.53 -5.20 16.28
N ASP A 447 -1.46 -4.26 16.51
CA ASP A 447 -2.87 -4.43 16.12
C ASP A 447 -3.20 -3.83 14.74
N VAL A 448 -2.34 -2.95 14.22
CA VAL A 448 -2.62 -2.17 13.00
C VAL A 448 -1.80 -2.66 11.82
N GLY A 449 -0.56 -3.11 12.07
CA GLY A 449 0.40 -3.54 11.08
C GLY A 449 0.66 -2.51 9.98
N PHE A 450 1.40 -2.94 8.96
CA PHE A 450 1.44 -2.21 7.70
C PHE A 450 0.23 -2.60 6.84
N THR A 451 -0.47 -1.60 6.32
CA THR A 451 -1.48 -1.72 5.25
C THR A 451 -1.17 -0.70 4.16
N GLY A 452 -1.39 -1.05 2.91
CA GLY A 452 -1.11 -0.16 1.78
C GLY A 452 -0.65 -0.92 0.55
N ILE A 453 -0.09 -0.21 -0.42
CA ILE A 453 0.39 -0.81 -1.66
C ILE A 453 1.92 -0.87 -1.63
N VAL A 454 2.45 -2.05 -1.92
CA VAL A 454 3.89 -2.24 -2.15
C VAL A 454 4.11 -2.79 -3.55
N HIS A 455 5.32 -2.54 -4.06
CA HIS A 455 5.70 -2.80 -5.42
C HIS A 455 6.98 -3.63 -5.45
N ARG A 456 7.01 -4.62 -6.34
CA ARG A 456 8.22 -5.38 -6.65
C ARG A 456 8.39 -5.43 -8.16
N GLY A 457 9.57 -5.06 -8.63
CA GLY A 457 9.88 -5.24 -10.05
C GLY A 457 10.32 -6.67 -10.31
N LEU A 458 9.90 -7.23 -11.42
CA LEU A 458 10.23 -8.58 -11.85
C LEU A 458 10.65 -8.57 -13.31
N CYS A 459 11.33 -9.64 -13.71
CA CYS A 459 11.69 -9.91 -15.09
C CYS A 459 11.27 -11.35 -15.42
N LEU A 460 10.17 -11.51 -16.16
CA LEU A 460 9.54 -12.81 -16.41
C LEU A 460 9.72 -13.24 -17.87
N SER A 461 9.95 -14.53 -18.11
CA SER A 461 9.87 -15.09 -19.46
C SER A 461 8.43 -15.01 -20.01
N THR A 462 8.27 -15.09 -21.34
CA THR A 462 6.94 -15.14 -21.96
C THR A 462 6.05 -16.25 -21.39
N GLU A 463 6.63 -17.42 -21.10
CA GLU A 463 5.92 -18.55 -20.51
C GLU A 463 5.40 -18.21 -19.11
N GLN A 464 6.26 -17.64 -18.27
CA GLN A 464 5.94 -17.20 -16.90
C GLN A 464 5.01 -16.00 -16.83
N LEU A 465 4.92 -15.18 -17.87
CA LEU A 465 3.94 -14.11 -17.94
C LEU A 465 2.59 -14.64 -18.39
N ASN A 466 2.57 -15.48 -19.44
CA ASN A 466 1.34 -16.11 -19.94
C ASN A 466 0.65 -16.95 -18.86
N ALA A 467 1.44 -17.64 -18.06
CA ALA A 467 1.07 -18.21 -16.78
C ALA A 467 0.09 -17.37 -15.93
N PHE A 468 0.44 -16.12 -15.64
CA PHE A 468 -0.40 -15.23 -14.85
C PHE A 468 -1.65 -14.81 -15.64
N TYR A 469 -1.53 -14.60 -16.95
CA TYR A 469 -2.69 -14.35 -17.84
C TYR A 469 -3.65 -15.55 -17.93
N GLU A 470 -3.18 -16.78 -17.80
CA GLU A 470 -4.05 -17.95 -17.70
C GLU A 470 -4.72 -18.02 -16.33
N LEU A 471 -3.98 -17.68 -15.27
CA LEU A 471 -4.52 -17.65 -13.91
C LEU A 471 -5.67 -16.63 -13.77
N THR A 472 -5.61 -15.49 -14.47
CA THR A 472 -6.73 -14.52 -14.48
C THR A 472 -8.01 -15.05 -15.15
N ARG A 473 -7.95 -16.16 -15.89
CA ARG A 473 -9.14 -16.79 -16.49
C ARG A 473 -9.92 -17.65 -15.48
N MET A 474 -9.31 -17.99 -14.35
CA MET A 474 -9.98 -18.76 -13.29
C MET A 474 -10.89 -17.85 -12.45
N PRO A 475 -11.85 -18.40 -11.67
CA PRO A 475 -12.58 -17.62 -10.66
C PRO A 475 -11.62 -16.97 -9.66
N VAL A 476 -11.89 -15.73 -9.21
CA VAL A 476 -10.98 -14.99 -8.28
C VAL A 476 -10.60 -15.86 -7.09
N ARG A 477 -11.56 -16.50 -6.43
CA ARG A 477 -11.36 -17.43 -5.29
C ARG A 477 -10.41 -18.61 -5.56
N GLU A 478 -10.00 -18.85 -6.79
CA GLU A 478 -9.09 -19.92 -7.17
C GLU A 478 -7.74 -19.36 -7.65
N ARG A 479 -7.57 -18.03 -7.81
CA ARG A 479 -6.35 -17.42 -8.34
C ARG A 479 -5.24 -17.23 -7.30
N PHE A 480 -4.93 -18.27 -6.53
CA PHE A 480 -3.93 -18.18 -5.46
C PHE A 480 -2.54 -18.60 -5.90
N TRP A 481 -1.53 -17.92 -5.37
CA TRP A 481 -0.17 -18.44 -5.32
C TRP A 481 0.50 -18.03 -4.02
N SER A 482 1.48 -18.80 -3.59
CA SER A 482 2.18 -18.53 -2.33
C SER A 482 3.65 -18.86 -2.48
N ILE A 483 4.48 -18.16 -1.71
CA ILE A 483 5.90 -18.45 -1.58
C ILE A 483 6.18 -18.75 -0.09
N PRO A 484 5.88 -19.98 0.39
CA PRO A 484 5.91 -20.24 1.83
C PRO A 484 7.31 -20.06 2.41
N LEU A 485 7.39 -19.41 3.56
CA LEU A 485 8.62 -19.07 4.29
C LEU A 485 9.65 -18.23 3.53
N ALA A 486 9.35 -17.81 2.29
CA ALA A 486 10.21 -16.86 1.60
C ALA A 486 10.06 -15.46 2.17
N ILE A 487 11.11 -14.69 1.93
CA ILE A 487 11.19 -13.29 2.31
C ILE A 487 11.28 -12.51 1.02
N VAL A 488 10.31 -11.62 0.80
CA VAL A 488 10.14 -10.89 -0.45
C VAL A 488 10.29 -9.41 -0.17
N SER A 489 11.41 -8.81 -0.59
CA SER A 489 11.59 -7.36 -0.53
C SER A 489 10.70 -6.64 -1.54
N CYS A 490 9.96 -5.66 -1.04
CA CYS A 490 9.13 -4.76 -1.83
C CYS A 490 9.42 -3.30 -1.45
N SER A 491 9.00 -2.37 -2.28
CA SER A 491 9.11 -0.92 -2.03
C SER A 491 7.73 -0.30 -2.02
N THR A 492 7.46 0.68 -1.16
CA THR A 492 6.24 1.50 -1.30
C THR A 492 6.28 2.38 -2.54
N ASN A 493 7.46 2.58 -3.15
CA ASN A 493 7.65 3.41 -4.33
C ASN A 493 7.59 2.61 -5.64
N GLU A 494 6.52 2.82 -6.42
CA GLU A 494 6.32 2.18 -7.74
C GLU A 494 7.50 2.41 -8.70
N ASN A 495 8.08 3.62 -8.71
CA ASN A 495 9.14 3.98 -9.65
C ASN A 495 10.41 3.17 -9.40
N ILE A 496 10.73 2.85 -8.13
CA ILE A 496 11.87 2.02 -7.77
C ILE A 496 11.69 0.61 -8.34
N ALA A 497 10.51 0.02 -8.17
CA ALA A 497 10.18 -1.31 -8.68
C ALA A 497 10.18 -1.35 -10.23
N VAL A 498 9.60 -0.34 -10.90
CA VAL A 498 9.57 -0.27 -12.37
C VAL A 498 10.98 -0.14 -12.94
N GLN A 499 11.82 0.76 -12.39
CA GLN A 499 13.20 0.92 -12.83
C GLN A 499 13.97 -0.39 -12.76
N PHE A 500 13.77 -1.12 -11.67
CA PHE A 500 14.37 -2.42 -11.48
C PHE A 500 13.93 -3.43 -12.57
N ALA A 501 12.62 -3.54 -12.83
CA ALA A 501 12.08 -4.44 -13.85
C ALA A 501 12.63 -4.13 -15.25
N LEU A 502 12.69 -2.85 -15.63
CA LEU A 502 13.19 -2.40 -16.93
C LEU A 502 14.67 -2.73 -17.13
N GLN A 503 15.50 -2.52 -16.11
CA GLN A 503 16.94 -2.78 -16.20
C GLN A 503 17.24 -4.26 -16.36
N GLN A 504 16.53 -5.12 -15.62
CA GLN A 504 16.67 -6.57 -15.79
C GLN A 504 16.18 -7.06 -17.16
N ALA A 505 15.08 -6.52 -17.66
CA ALA A 505 14.59 -6.86 -18.99
C ALA A 505 15.56 -6.38 -20.08
N PHE A 506 16.18 -5.22 -19.92
CA PHE A 506 17.20 -4.72 -20.86
C PHE A 506 18.41 -5.67 -20.95
N ALA A 507 18.80 -6.30 -19.84
CA ALA A 507 19.87 -7.30 -19.81
C ALA A 507 19.46 -8.66 -20.43
N SER A 508 18.17 -8.93 -20.64
CA SER A 508 17.65 -10.21 -21.12
C SER A 508 16.61 -10.05 -22.23
N ARG A 509 17.04 -10.24 -23.48
CA ARG A 509 16.18 -10.06 -24.68
C ARG A 509 14.93 -10.96 -24.75
N SER A 510 14.85 -12.01 -23.94
CA SER A 510 13.73 -12.98 -23.93
C SER A 510 12.76 -12.80 -22.76
N LYS A 511 12.99 -11.80 -21.89
CA LYS A 511 12.18 -11.55 -20.70
C LYS A 511 11.49 -10.19 -20.76
N HIS A 512 10.35 -10.10 -20.09
CA HIS A 512 9.49 -8.92 -20.04
C HIS A 512 9.64 -8.21 -18.70
N PRO A 513 9.67 -6.87 -18.68
CA PRO A 513 9.60 -6.11 -17.44
C PRO A 513 8.18 -6.23 -16.87
N VAL A 514 8.09 -6.64 -15.61
CA VAL A 514 6.82 -6.84 -14.93
C VAL A 514 6.83 -6.07 -13.62
N LEU A 515 5.78 -5.28 -13.39
CA LEU A 515 5.52 -4.64 -12.11
C LEU A 515 4.56 -5.51 -11.31
N TRP A 516 5.00 -6.00 -10.17
CA TRP A 516 4.12 -6.63 -9.21
C TRP A 516 3.61 -5.59 -8.22
N ARG A 517 2.31 -5.27 -8.31
CA ARG A 517 1.60 -4.39 -7.39
C ARG A 517 0.86 -5.24 -6.37
N ILE A 518 1.15 -5.03 -5.09
CA ILE A 518 0.68 -5.88 -4.00
C ILE A 518 -0.07 -5.01 -2.99
N HIS A 519 -1.36 -5.28 -2.84
CA HIS A 519 -2.21 -4.69 -1.82
C HIS A 519 -2.06 -5.47 -0.53
N VAL A 520 -1.57 -4.81 0.51
CA VAL A 520 -1.42 -5.37 1.85
C VAL A 520 -2.58 -4.91 2.71
N THR A 521 -3.35 -5.86 3.23
CA THR A 521 -4.49 -5.58 4.12
C THR A 521 -4.42 -6.41 5.41
N ASN A 522 -5.22 -6.04 6.40
CA ASN A 522 -5.37 -6.77 7.66
C ASN A 522 -6.79 -7.30 7.83
N LEU A 523 -6.95 -8.27 8.73
CA LEU A 523 -8.27 -8.63 9.22
C LEU A 523 -8.90 -7.42 9.91
N SER A 524 -10.21 -7.24 9.73
CA SER A 524 -10.91 -6.18 10.44
C SER A 524 -10.83 -6.38 11.96
N PRO A 525 -10.80 -5.29 12.75
CA PRO A 525 -10.79 -5.36 14.21
C PRO A 525 -11.95 -6.19 14.78
N ASP A 526 -13.11 -6.16 14.12
CA ASP A 526 -14.28 -6.94 14.51
C ASP A 526 -14.00 -8.45 14.44
N LEU A 527 -13.40 -8.95 13.36
CA LEU A 527 -13.06 -10.37 13.22
C LEU A 527 -11.91 -10.77 14.15
N LEU A 528 -10.91 -9.90 14.30
CA LEU A 528 -9.83 -10.11 15.26
C LEU A 528 -10.36 -10.23 16.70
N SER A 529 -11.33 -9.38 17.08
CA SER A 529 -11.94 -9.45 18.41
C SER A 529 -12.63 -10.79 18.67
N VAL A 530 -13.29 -11.37 17.66
CA VAL A 530 -13.90 -12.70 17.75
C VAL A 530 -12.83 -13.77 17.97
N TYR A 531 -11.71 -13.68 17.25
CA TYR A 531 -10.60 -14.62 17.42
C TYR A 531 -10.00 -14.53 18.83
N HIS A 532 -9.69 -13.33 19.32
CA HIS A 532 -9.10 -13.14 20.65
C HIS A 532 -10.04 -13.53 21.79
N ASN A 533 -11.35 -13.37 21.62
CA ASN A 533 -12.32 -13.85 22.61
C ASN A 533 -12.31 -15.38 22.76
N LEU A 534 -12.05 -16.11 21.67
CA LEU A 534 -12.01 -17.59 21.68
C LEU A 534 -10.62 -18.13 22.05
N TYR A 535 -9.56 -17.42 21.69
CA TYR A 535 -8.17 -17.81 21.93
C TYR A 535 -7.37 -16.67 22.57
N PRO A 536 -7.67 -16.31 23.84
CA PRO A 536 -7.09 -15.12 24.49
C PRO A 536 -5.58 -15.22 24.71
N THR A 537 -5.03 -16.44 24.76
CA THR A 537 -3.58 -16.68 24.88
C THR A 537 -2.87 -16.74 23.53
N SER A 538 -3.61 -16.71 22.42
CA SER A 538 -3.04 -16.75 21.08
C SER A 538 -2.71 -15.35 20.59
N VAL A 539 -1.44 -15.08 20.35
CA VAL A 539 -0.99 -13.89 19.65
C VAL A 539 -1.27 -14.02 18.14
N VAL A 540 -1.86 -12.97 17.58
CA VAL A 540 -1.99 -12.75 16.14
C VAL A 540 -1.06 -11.60 15.79
N THR A 541 -0.21 -11.79 14.80
CA THR A 541 0.84 -10.85 14.41
C THR A 541 0.51 -10.19 13.08
N THR A 542 1.14 -9.05 12.83
CA THR A 542 1.16 -8.36 11.53
C THR A 542 2.56 -8.36 10.94
N MET A 543 3.28 -9.48 11.13
CA MET A 543 4.68 -9.63 10.71
C MET A 543 4.84 -10.10 9.26
N CYS A 544 3.75 -10.29 8.52
CA CYS A 544 3.81 -10.73 7.13
C CYS A 544 4.10 -9.59 6.14
N ALA A 545 4.02 -8.34 6.59
CA ALA A 545 4.44 -7.14 5.87
C ALA A 545 4.94 -6.10 6.89
N VAL A 546 6.24 -5.81 6.85
CA VAL A 546 6.90 -4.95 7.83
C VAL A 546 7.80 -3.94 7.14
N PRO A 547 7.65 -2.62 7.40
CA PRO A 547 8.58 -1.61 6.93
C PRO A 547 9.92 -1.77 7.64
N ILE A 548 10.98 -2.05 6.88
CA ILE A 548 12.33 -2.26 7.42
C ILE A 548 13.34 -1.24 6.90
N GLN A 549 12.86 -0.15 6.28
CA GLN A 549 13.67 0.88 5.64
C GLN A 549 14.79 1.44 6.54
N GLN A 550 14.58 1.49 7.86
CA GLN A 550 15.56 1.98 8.84
C GLN A 550 16.82 1.11 8.98
N PHE A 551 16.75 -0.15 8.54
CA PHE A 551 17.90 -1.06 8.52
C PHE A 551 18.57 -1.09 7.15
N SER A 552 17.86 -0.69 6.10
CA SER A 552 18.38 -0.66 4.75
C SER A 552 19.37 0.50 4.57
N PRO A 553 20.56 0.26 4.00
CA PRO A 553 21.48 1.34 3.65
C PRO A 553 20.98 2.13 2.42
N TYR A 554 19.83 1.77 1.85
CA TYR A 554 19.25 2.36 0.66
C TYR A 554 17.92 3.06 0.97
N LEU A 555 17.65 4.18 0.28
CA LEU A 555 16.43 4.99 0.43
C LEU A 555 15.23 4.39 -0.33
N GLU A 556 14.90 3.14 -0.04
CA GLU A 556 13.98 2.33 -0.87
C GLU A 556 12.57 2.21 -0.30
N GLU A 557 12.32 2.84 0.86
CA GLU A 557 11.06 2.69 1.60
C GLU A 557 10.65 1.19 1.67
N GLU A 558 11.63 0.36 2.06
CA GLU A 558 11.54 -1.10 1.93
C GLU A 558 10.52 -1.69 2.91
N VAL A 559 9.63 -2.52 2.37
CA VAL A 559 8.69 -3.35 3.11
C VAL A 559 8.99 -4.80 2.78
N VAL A 560 9.34 -5.58 3.79
CA VAL A 560 9.55 -7.02 3.65
C VAL A 560 8.22 -7.75 3.80
N LEU A 561 7.92 -8.61 2.83
CA LEU A 561 6.81 -9.54 2.90
C LEU A 561 7.30 -10.93 3.31
N ARG A 562 6.74 -11.46 4.39
CA ARG A 562 7.17 -12.73 4.98
C ARG A 562 6.14 -13.82 4.70
N GLY A 563 6.59 -14.90 4.08
CA GLY A 563 5.78 -16.06 3.68
C GLY A 563 4.48 -15.70 2.96
N PRO A 564 4.49 -14.76 1.98
CA PRO A 564 3.25 -14.19 1.47
C PRO A 564 2.39 -15.19 0.70
N PHE A 565 1.08 -15.12 0.95
CA PHE A 565 0.02 -15.81 0.21
C PHE A 565 -0.76 -14.77 -0.60
N PHE A 566 -0.61 -14.82 -1.90
CA PHE A 566 -1.17 -13.87 -2.84
C PHE A 566 -2.47 -14.39 -3.45
N GLN A 567 -3.42 -13.47 -3.58
CA GLN A 567 -4.63 -13.62 -4.37
C GLN A 567 -4.49 -12.76 -5.63
N LEU A 568 -4.52 -13.34 -6.82
CA LEU A 568 -4.46 -12.58 -8.07
C LEU A 568 -5.76 -11.84 -8.27
N VAL A 569 -5.65 -10.54 -8.49
CA VAL A 569 -6.79 -9.69 -8.86
C VAL A 569 -6.81 -9.57 -10.38
N HIS A 570 -5.72 -9.06 -10.96
CA HIS A 570 -5.68 -8.71 -12.37
C HIS A 570 -4.26 -8.76 -12.94
N VAL A 571 -4.16 -8.87 -14.27
CA VAL A 571 -2.92 -8.73 -15.02
C VAL A 571 -3.24 -7.88 -16.25
N TYR A 572 -2.53 -6.77 -16.42
CA TYR A 572 -2.79 -5.83 -17.51
C TYR A 572 -1.50 -5.12 -17.93
N ARG A 573 -1.51 -4.45 -19.08
CA ARG A 573 -0.37 -3.62 -19.51
C ARG A 573 -0.63 -2.16 -19.25
N LYS A 574 0.40 -1.45 -18.78
CA LYS A 574 0.38 -0.02 -18.53
C LYS A 574 1.53 0.65 -19.30
N PRO A 575 1.29 1.76 -20.02
CA PRO A 575 2.36 2.58 -20.57
C PRO A 575 3.03 3.38 -19.44
N LEU A 576 4.35 3.45 -19.47
CA LEU A 576 5.15 4.37 -18.68
C LEU A 576 5.19 5.76 -19.34
N VAL A 577 5.73 6.74 -18.63
CA VAL A 577 5.82 8.14 -19.08
C VAL A 577 6.61 8.28 -20.40
N ASP A 578 7.57 7.39 -20.64
CA ASP A 578 8.38 7.34 -21.87
C ASP A 578 7.74 6.51 -23.00
N GLY A 579 6.53 5.99 -22.79
CA GLY A 579 5.81 5.12 -23.72
C GLY A 579 6.20 3.64 -23.64
N THR A 580 7.18 3.25 -22.81
CA THR A 580 7.52 1.85 -22.60
C THR A 580 6.36 1.11 -21.94
N MET A 581 6.06 -0.10 -22.42
CA MET A 581 4.98 -0.91 -21.84
C MET A 581 5.54 -1.83 -20.76
N VAL A 582 4.83 -1.90 -19.63
CA VAL A 582 5.11 -2.85 -18.54
C VAL A 582 3.85 -3.64 -18.24
N ASP A 583 3.99 -4.96 -18.06
CA ASP A 583 2.91 -5.81 -17.55
C ASP A 583 2.82 -5.62 -16.03
N VAL A 584 1.61 -5.35 -15.53
CA VAL A 584 1.31 -5.18 -14.11
C VAL A 584 0.58 -6.42 -13.63
N ILE A 585 1.15 -7.11 -12.63
CA ILE A 585 0.51 -8.19 -11.89
C ILE A 585 -0.02 -7.59 -10.59
N GLU A 586 -1.33 -7.59 -10.42
CA GLU A 586 -1.99 -7.04 -9.24
C GLU A 586 -2.48 -8.16 -8.32
N GLY A 587 -2.00 -8.16 -7.08
CA GLY A 587 -2.36 -9.15 -6.09
C GLY A 587 -2.64 -8.55 -4.72
N VAL A 588 -3.29 -9.33 -3.87
CA VAL A 588 -3.62 -8.98 -2.47
C VAL A 588 -2.97 -9.99 -1.54
N ILE A 589 -2.43 -9.50 -0.41
CA ILE A 589 -1.99 -10.33 0.72
C ILE A 589 -2.66 -9.87 2.01
N PHE A 590 -2.77 -10.79 2.96
CA PHE A 590 -3.17 -10.47 4.33
C PHE A 590 -1.93 -10.45 5.22
N ASN A 591 -1.74 -9.34 5.93
CA ASN A 591 -0.62 -9.16 6.84
C ASN A 591 -0.88 -9.86 8.20
N THR A 592 -2.16 -9.94 8.60
CA THR A 592 -2.59 -10.67 9.79
C THR A 592 -2.29 -12.18 9.68
N ASN A 593 -1.51 -12.70 10.61
CA ASN A 593 -1.13 -14.11 10.67
C ASN A 593 -1.01 -14.58 12.11
N ARG A 594 -1.09 -15.88 12.33
CA ARG A 594 -0.96 -16.51 13.63
C ARG A 594 0.46 -16.98 13.95
N ASP A 595 1.47 -16.57 13.19
CA ASP A 595 2.79 -17.17 13.32
C ASP A 595 3.57 -16.60 14.51
N HIS A 596 3.38 -17.24 15.65
CA HIS A 596 3.94 -16.87 16.94
C HIS A 596 4.10 -18.15 17.80
N PRO A 597 5.09 -18.25 18.69
CA PRO A 597 5.25 -19.43 19.55
C PRO A 597 4.04 -19.73 20.43
N SER A 598 3.20 -18.74 20.74
CA SER A 598 1.93 -18.94 21.48
C SER A 598 0.97 -19.91 20.82
N GLN A 599 1.11 -20.18 19.52
CA GLN A 599 0.28 -21.20 18.86
C GLN A 599 0.56 -22.61 19.36
N MET A 600 1.80 -22.88 19.80
CA MET A 600 2.17 -24.17 20.38
C MET A 600 1.57 -24.35 21.78
N ASP A 601 1.30 -23.23 22.47
CA ASP A 601 0.72 -23.21 23.82
C ASP A 601 -0.81 -23.49 23.80
N LEU A 602 -1.44 -23.49 22.63
CA LEU A 602 -2.86 -23.83 22.45
C LEU A 602 -3.15 -25.34 22.54
N GLY A 603 -2.13 -26.18 22.43
CA GLY A 603 -2.29 -27.64 22.46
C GLY A 603 -3.34 -28.13 21.43
N PRO A 604 -4.33 -28.96 21.85
CA PRO A 604 -5.34 -29.50 20.93
C PRO A 604 -6.17 -28.44 20.17
N ALA A 605 -6.31 -27.23 20.72
CA ALA A 605 -7.11 -26.17 20.12
C ALA A 605 -6.40 -25.45 18.94
N GLN A 606 -5.12 -25.77 18.69
CA GLN A 606 -4.32 -25.13 17.64
C GLN A 606 -4.95 -25.28 16.25
N ASP A 607 -5.55 -26.43 15.95
CA ASP A 607 -6.18 -26.69 14.64
C ASP A 607 -7.49 -25.94 14.46
N ASP A 608 -8.30 -25.81 15.51
CA ASP A 608 -9.55 -25.04 15.47
C ASP A 608 -9.27 -23.55 15.31
N ALA A 609 -8.28 -23.03 16.03
CA ALA A 609 -7.79 -21.68 15.83
C ALA A 609 -7.25 -21.47 14.40
N ARG A 610 -6.64 -22.50 13.77
CA ARG A 610 -6.20 -22.45 12.37
C ARG A 610 -7.35 -22.27 11.42
N ARG A 611 -8.37 -23.10 11.59
CA ARG A 611 -9.57 -23.11 10.77
C ARG A 611 -10.30 -21.78 10.89
N LEU A 612 -10.40 -21.26 12.12
CA LEU A 612 -11.08 -19.99 12.37
C LEU A 612 -10.39 -18.82 11.66
N ILE A 613 -9.07 -18.65 11.85
CA ILE A 613 -8.36 -17.53 11.22
C ILE A 613 -8.35 -17.64 9.69
N ALA A 614 -8.21 -18.86 9.14
CA ALA A 614 -8.31 -19.09 7.71
C ALA A 614 -9.70 -18.73 7.16
N CYS A 615 -10.76 -19.05 7.92
CA CYS A 615 -12.14 -18.69 7.57
C CYS A 615 -12.33 -17.16 7.59
N MET A 616 -11.84 -16.47 8.63
CA MET A 616 -11.90 -15.00 8.72
C MET A 616 -11.16 -14.31 7.57
N VAL A 617 -9.96 -14.79 7.23
CA VAL A 617 -9.21 -14.31 6.05
C VAL A 617 -10.00 -14.56 4.77
N GLY A 618 -10.63 -15.73 4.63
CA GLY A 618 -11.52 -16.02 3.51
C GLY A 618 -12.72 -15.07 3.41
N MET A 619 -13.33 -14.69 4.54
CA MET A 619 -14.43 -13.73 4.58
C MET A 619 -13.99 -12.33 4.16
N GLU A 620 -12.84 -11.85 4.65
CA GLU A 620 -12.32 -10.52 4.28
C GLU A 620 -11.88 -10.46 2.82
N ARG A 621 -11.34 -11.55 2.26
CA ARG A 621 -10.99 -11.65 0.84
C ARG A 621 -12.18 -11.60 -0.11
N ALA A 622 -13.36 -11.96 0.38
CA ALA A 622 -14.60 -11.96 -0.41
C ALA A 622 -15.31 -10.61 -0.43
N LYS A 623 -14.83 -9.63 0.34
CA LYS A 623 -15.25 -8.23 0.25
C LYS A 623 -14.57 -7.55 -0.92
#